data_AF-A0A5C0VGW7-F1
#
_entry.id   AF-A0A5C0VGW7-F1
#
_cell.length_a   1.000
_cell.length_b   1.000
_cell.length_c   1.000
_cell.angle_alpha   90.00
_cell.angle_beta   90.00
_cell.angle_gamma   90.00
#
_symmetry.space_group_name_H-M   'P 1'
#
loop_
_entity.id
_entity.type
_entity.pdbx_description
1 polymer ?
#
loop_
_entity_poly.entity_id
_entity_poly.type
_entity_poly.pdbx_seq_one_letter_code
_entity_poly.pdbx_strand_id
1 'polypeptide(L)' 'MSIQFLSDENGRKLAVQVPIEEWEKIKAIHPDVEYLSNDLPQWQKTLIDKRLETIKVNPNSIKSADDLFLDL' A
#
# COMPACT_ATOMS: atom_id res chain seq x y z
N MET A 1 19.75 -1.41 9.44
CA MET A 1 18.56 -0.62 9.81
C MET A 1 18.49 -0.38 11.32
N SER A 2 18.78 0.85 11.75
CA SER A 2 18.55 1.31 13.13
C SER A 2 17.36 2.27 13.08
N ILE A 3 16.18 1.78 13.45
CA ILE A 3 14.95 2.57 13.45
C ILE A 3 14.84 3.26 14.81
N GLN A 4 14.72 4.58 14.81
CA GLN A 4 14.53 5.37 16.02
C GLN A 4 13.13 5.95 16.06
N PHE A 5 12.57 6.10 17.25
CA PHE A 5 11.25 6.68 17.45
C PHE A 5 11.41 8.00 18.20
N LEU A 6 10.83 9.06 17.62
CA LEU A 6 10.66 10.32 18.32
C LEU A 6 9.33 10.25 19.07
N SER A 7 9.35 10.49 20.38
CA SER A 7 8.16 10.50 21.22
C SER A 7 7.91 11.87 21.83
N ASP A 8 6.66 12.16 22.17
CA ASP A 8 6.28 13.32 22.97
C ASP A 8 6.68 13.14 24.45
N GLU A 9 6.42 14.17 25.26
CA GLU A 9 6.66 14.17 26.71
C GLU A 9 5.90 13.08 27.47
N ASN A 10 4.81 12.55 26.89
CA ASN A 10 3.99 11.48 27.44
C ASN A 10 4.39 10.09 26.89
N GLY A 11 5.47 10.00 26.12
CA GLY A 11 5.97 8.76 25.52
C GLY A 11 5.21 8.30 24.27
N ARG A 12 4.29 9.11 23.73
CA ARG A 12 3.55 8.79 22.49
C ARG A 12 4.47 8.99 21.29
N LYS A 13 4.62 7.96 20.46
CA LYS A 13 5.44 8.00 19.24
C LYS A 13 4.84 8.99 18.23
N LEU A 14 5.61 10.02 17.90
CA LEU A 14 5.26 11.06 16.93
C LEU A 14 5.83 10.77 15.54
N ALA A 15 7.06 10.27 15.47
CA ALA A 15 7.73 10.02 14.21
C ALA A 15 8.67 8.82 14.29
N VAL A 16 8.91 8.23 13.12
CA VAL A 16 9.96 7.24 12.90
C VAL A 16 11.10 7.92 12.17
N GLN A 17 12.32 7.78 12.68
CA GLN A 17 13.53 8.29 12.07
C GLN A 17 14.35 7.12 11.51
N VAL A 18 14.78 7.29 10.26
CA VAL A 18 15.60 6.33 9.52
C VAL A 18 16.88 7.05 9.08
N PRO A 19 18.08 6.46 9.27
CA PRO A 19 19.32 7.04 8.77
C PRO A 19 19.25 7.28 7.25
N ILE A 20 19.86 8.39 6.78
CA ILE A 20 19.77 8.79 5.37
C ILE A 20 20.30 7.69 4.42
N GLU A 21 21.35 6.97 4.80
CA GLU A 21 21.90 5.87 4.01
C GLU A 21 20.91 4.72 3.81
N GLU A 22 20.08 4.45 4.81
CA GLU A 22 19.03 3.43 4.72
C GLU A 22 17.84 3.96 3.92
N TRP A 23 17.51 5.25 4.04
CA TRP A 23 16.49 5.89 3.21
C TRP A 23 16.83 5.84 1.72
N GLU A 24 18.09 6.13 1.35
CA GLU A 24 18.55 6.03 -0.04
C GLU A 24 18.44 4.61 -0.59
N LYS A 25 18.73 3.57 0.22
CA LYS A 25 18.51 2.17 -0.19
C LYS A 25 17.03 1.87 -0.42
N ILE A 26 16.14 2.39 0.41
CA ILE A 26 14.69 2.22 0.24
C ILE A 26 14.24 2.86 -1.09
N LYS A 27 14.69 4.08 -1.39
CA LYS A 27 14.37 4.77 -2.64
C LYS A 27 14.89 4.05 -3.88
N ALA A 28 16.06 3.41 -3.79
CA ALA A 28 16.59 2.62 -4.88
C ALA A 28 15.69 1.42 -5.24
N ILE A 29 14.99 0.84 -4.25
CA ILE A 29 14.08 -0.29 -4.44
C ILE A 29 12.66 0.20 -4.79
N HIS A 30 12.23 1.30 -4.16
CA HIS A 30 10.90 1.89 -4.30
C HIS A 30 11.03 3.39 -4.67
N PRO A 31 11.25 3.72 -5.95
CA PRO A 31 11.49 5.11 -6.39
C PRO A 31 10.32 6.06 -6.15
N ASP A 32 9.13 5.51 -5.99
CA ASP A 32 7.85 6.18 -5.77
C ASP A 32 7.53 6.41 -4.27
N VAL A 33 8.37 5.94 -3.35
CA VAL A 33 8.13 6.02 -1.90
C VAL A 33 7.98 7.46 -1.36
N GLU A 34 8.60 8.44 -2.03
CA GLU A 34 8.46 9.88 -1.69
C GLU A 34 7.17 10.50 -2.27
N TYR A 35 6.59 9.89 -3.30
CA TYR A 35 5.42 10.37 -4.00
C TYR A 35 4.18 9.57 -3.60
N LEU A 36 3.83 9.63 -2.31
CA LEU A 36 2.54 9.17 -1.82
C LEU A 36 1.46 10.21 -2.15
N SER A 37 1.15 10.33 -3.44
CA SER A 37 -0.07 11.00 -3.90
C SER A 37 -1.27 10.17 -3.46
N ASN A 38 -2.25 10.80 -2.79
CA ASN A 38 -3.52 10.14 -2.45
C ASN A 38 -4.35 9.79 -3.71
N ASP A 39 -3.98 10.31 -4.88
CA ASP A 39 -4.63 9.99 -6.13
C ASP A 39 -4.06 8.72 -6.76
N LEU A 40 -4.95 7.77 -7.03
CA LEU A 40 -4.64 6.58 -7.80
C LEU A 40 -4.25 6.96 -9.24
N PRO A 41 -3.15 6.43 -9.79
CA PRO A 41 -2.83 6.52 -11.21
C PRO A 41 -4.00 6.10 -12.10
N GLN A 42 -4.14 6.72 -13.28
CA GLN A 42 -5.27 6.48 -14.18
C GLN A 42 -5.42 5.01 -14.59
N TRP A 43 -4.31 4.28 -14.74
CA TRP A 43 -4.36 2.85 -15.08
C TRP A 43 -5.00 2.01 -13.97
N GLN A 44 -4.80 2.37 -12.70
CA GLN A 44 -5.42 1.68 -11.56
C GLN A 44 -6.93 1.94 -11.53
N LYS A 45 -7.34 3.20 -11.76
CA LYS A 45 -8.77 3.56 -11.89
C LYS A 45 -9.43 2.77 -13.02
N THR A 46 -8.79 2.76 -14.19
CA THR A 46 -9.28 2.01 -15.36
C THR A 46 -9.40 0.51 -15.10
N LEU A 47 -8.46 -0.08 -14.36
CA LEU A 47 -8.51 -1.49 -13.97
C LEU A 47 -9.68 -1.77 -13.03
N ILE A 48 -9.92 -0.90 -12.05
CA ILE A 48 -11.05 -1.00 -11.11
C ILE A 48 -12.37 -0.92 -11.90
N ASP A 49 -12.52 0.06 -12.78
CA ASP A 49 -13.72 0.24 -13.60
C ASP A 49 -14.01 -1.03 -14.43
N LYS A 50 -12.99 -1.58 -15.10
CA LYS A 50 -13.12 -2.83 -15.87
C LYS A 50 -13.57 -4.01 -15.01
N ARG A 51 -13.03 -4.12 -13.78
CA ARG A 51 -13.43 -5.18 -12.85
C ARG A 51 -14.87 -5.01 -12.40
N LEU A 52 -15.29 -3.79 -12.08
CA LEU A 52 -16.67 -3.48 -11.70
C LEU A 52 -17.66 -3.79 -12.84
N GLU A 53 -17.32 -3.45 -14.09
CA GLU A 53 -18.15 -3.82 -15.25
C GLU A 53 -18.24 -5.33 -15.45
N THR A 54 -17.13 -6.05 -15.28
CA THR A 54 -17.13 -7.52 -15.38
C THR A 54 -18.07 -8.15 -14.34
N ILE A 55 -18.04 -7.61 -13.11
CA ILE A 55 -18.91 -8.02 -12.00
C ILE A 55 -20.38 -7.71 -12.31
N LYS A 56 -20.69 -6.53 -12.86
CA LYS A 56 -22.06 -6.17 -13.26
C LYS A 56 -22.63 -7.14 -14.29
N VAL A 57 -21.81 -7.55 -15.26
CA VAL A 57 -22.21 -8.48 -16.33
C VAL A 57 -22.32 -9.92 -15.81
N ASN A 58 -21.41 -10.35 -14.94
CA ASN A 58 -21.42 -11.69 -14.36
C ASN A 58 -21.12 -11.65 -12.85
N PRO A 59 -22.14 -11.48 -11.99
CA PRO A 59 -21.94 -11.39 -10.54
C PRO A 59 -21.31 -12.63 -9.90
N ASN A 60 -21.45 -13.81 -10.53
CA ASN A 60 -20.89 -15.07 -10.05
C ASN A 60 -19.39 -15.21 -10.35
N SER A 61 -18.77 -14.23 -11.02
CA SER A 61 -17.33 -14.24 -11.30
C SER A 61 -16.45 -13.87 -10.10
N ILE A 62 -17.06 -13.59 -8.95
CA ILE A 62 -16.36 -13.21 -7.72
C ILE A 62 -16.47 -14.36 -6.73
N LYS A 63 -15.34 -14.75 -6.15
CA LYS A 63 -15.29 -15.61 -4.96
C LYS A 63 -14.99 -14.74 -3.74
N SER A 64 -15.48 -15.13 -2.57
CA SER A 64 -15.10 -14.43 -1.35
C SER A 64 -13.61 -14.65 -1.07
N ALA A 65 -12.98 -13.73 -0.33
CA ALA A 65 -11.60 -13.93 0.08
C ALA A 65 -11.46 -15.17 0.96
N ASP A 66 -12.46 -15.45 1.80
CA ASP A 66 -12.50 -16.64 2.67
C ASP A 66 -12.46 -17.94 1.86
N ASP A 67 -13.13 -17.99 0.70
CA ASP A 67 -13.09 -19.14 -0.20
C ASP A 67 -11.69 -19.38 -0.81
N LEU A 68 -10.89 -18.33 -0.99
CA LEU A 68 -9.53 -18.44 -1.56
C LEU A 68 -8.52 -19.05 -0.57
N PHE A 69 -8.76 -18.93 0.73
CA PHE A 69 -7.89 -19.49 1.77
C PHE A 69 -8.21 -20.94 2.13
N LEU A 70 -9.34 -21.48 1.64
CA LEU A 70 -9.72 -22.88 1.83
C LEU A 70 -9.08 -23.82 0.79
N ASP A 71 -8.57 -23.27 -0.32
CA ASP A 71 -7.90 -24.00 -1.40
C ASP A 71 -6.35 -24.08 -1.22
N LEU A 72 -5.83 -23.65 -0.07
CA LEU A 72 -4.40 -23.68 0.32
C LEU A 72 -4.13 -24.72 1.42
#